data_AF-A0AAN9G8Y8-F1
#
_entry.id   AF-A0AAN9G8Y8-F1
#
_cell.length_a   1.000
_cell.length_b   1.000
_cell.length_c   1.000
_cell.angle_alpha   90.00
_cell.angle_beta   90.00
_cell.angle_gamma   90.00
#
_symmetry.space_group_name_H-M   'P 1'
#
loop_
_entity.id
_entity.type
_entity.pdbx_description
1 polymer ?
#
loop_
_entity_poly.entity_id
_entity_poly.type
_entity_poly.pdbx_seq_one_letter_code
_entity_poly.pdbx_strand_id
1 'polypeptide(L)'
;MADVAGQNPDKTTAEKKKEDTTTPPCLLLDSHKASSLQKAAGLLTVGKVVGVPTDTVYALAASCRHPESITRLYHVKGRPPEKPICLCLSTLDQLEAAKPPFSALLWDFMRKCYPGGISCVVPKGEWLQRLGLGEAAKLLGNKESICIRVPDCGALAYIVSITGPVAITSANISGGEDSIHHDMVVNTLGHRIDAMVCDGESKQIAPSTVVNCAKINEGVITYFREGCTPIAYVNQLFEEAKSGKIFPPCPLLDSHKASNLQKAARLLQEGKVVGVPTDTVYALAASCRHPESITRLYHVKGRPAEKPICLCLSTLDQLAEADPPFSQLLWDFMRRCYPGGISCVVPKGDWLQKLGLGEAAMCLGNKDSICIRVPDCGALAYIVSLAGPVAVTSANISGGDDSIHHTMVVDTLGHKIDAMICDGESKQIAPSTVVNCLKIDEGIISYYREGCTPLEYVDALFLDAKEAVRNKNKGRLA
;
A
#
# COMPACT_ATOMS: atom_id res chain seq x y z
N MET A 1 53.83 -32.30 -17.58
CA MET A 1 52.91 -33.39 -17.17
C MET A 1 52.86 -33.36 -15.67
N ALA A 2 51.64 -33.31 -15.14
CA ALA A 2 51.32 -32.79 -13.82
C ALA A 2 51.58 -33.78 -12.67
N ASP A 3 52.07 -33.18 -11.59
CA ASP A 3 51.92 -33.52 -10.17
C ASP A 3 50.43 -33.64 -9.75
N VAL A 4 49.95 -34.13 -8.60
CA VAL A 4 50.40 -34.87 -7.40
C VAL A 4 49.11 -35.06 -6.54
N ALA A 5 49.16 -35.97 -5.56
CA ALA A 5 48.33 -36.04 -4.34
C ALA A 5 46.89 -36.54 -4.49
N GLY A 6 46.35 -37.30 -3.54
CA GLY A 6 46.75 -37.55 -2.16
C GLY A 6 45.46 -37.70 -1.35
N GLN A 7 45.39 -38.76 -0.56
CA GLN A 7 44.17 -39.35 0.03
C GLN A 7 43.43 -38.43 1.03
N ASN A 8 42.11 -38.61 1.06
CA ASN A 8 41.15 -38.03 2.02
C ASN A 8 40.93 -39.04 3.16
N PRO A 9 40.80 -38.61 4.43
CA PRO A 9 39.62 -39.06 5.16
C PRO A 9 39.01 -38.05 6.16
N ASP A 10 37.73 -38.33 6.41
CA ASP A 10 36.91 -38.03 7.57
C ASP A 10 36.50 -36.60 7.93
N LYS A 11 35.25 -36.30 7.54
CA LYS A 11 34.39 -35.27 8.11
C LYS A 11 33.61 -35.90 9.27
N THR A 12 33.91 -35.52 10.51
CA THR A 12 32.97 -35.64 11.62
C THR A 12 32.62 -34.25 12.16
N THR A 13 31.34 -33.98 12.00
CA THR A 13 30.48 -32.90 12.49
C THR A 13 30.83 -32.35 13.88
N ALA A 14 31.29 -31.10 13.93
CA ALA A 14 31.10 -30.23 15.08
C ALA A 14 29.79 -29.45 14.87
N GLU A 15 28.74 -29.88 15.58
CA GLU A 15 27.47 -29.16 15.69
C GLU A 15 27.72 -27.78 16.34
N LYS A 16 27.70 -26.72 15.53
CA LYS A 16 27.48 -25.36 16.03
C LYS A 16 25.99 -25.16 16.29
N LYS A 17 25.55 -25.49 17.50
CA LYS A 17 24.35 -24.88 18.10
C LYS A 17 24.63 -23.38 18.31
N LYS A 18 23.95 -22.54 17.54
CA LYS A 18 23.61 -21.15 17.89
C LYS A 18 22.49 -20.66 16.97
N GLU A 19 21.27 -21.12 17.23
CA GLU A 19 20.08 -20.32 16.91
C GLU A 19 19.80 -19.47 18.14
N ASP A 20 20.25 -18.22 18.05
CA ASP A 20 19.92 -17.16 19.01
C ASP A 20 18.45 -16.80 18.79
N THR A 21 17.55 -17.43 19.53
CA THR A 21 16.11 -17.13 19.52
C THR A 21 15.83 -15.92 20.42
N THR A 22 16.51 -14.80 20.16
CA THR A 22 16.11 -13.52 20.76
C THR A 22 14.91 -12.98 20.00
N THR A 23 13.76 -12.92 20.68
CA THR A 23 12.59 -12.17 20.17
C THR A 23 13.04 -10.79 19.70
N PRO A 24 12.69 -10.35 18.49
CA PRO A 24 13.16 -9.07 17.97
C PRO A 24 12.71 -7.92 18.90
N PRO A 25 13.54 -6.88 19.06
CA PRO A 25 13.31 -5.81 20.05
C PRO A 25 12.07 -4.95 19.75
N CYS A 26 11.50 -5.10 18.55
CA CYS A 26 10.24 -4.53 18.12
C CYS A 26 9.51 -5.50 17.18
N LEU A 27 8.24 -5.21 16.87
CA LEU A 27 7.47 -6.01 15.92
C LEU A 27 8.00 -5.82 14.49
N LEU A 28 8.33 -6.91 13.80
CA LEU A 28 8.72 -6.89 12.38
C LEU A 28 7.50 -7.11 11.48
N LEU A 29 7.32 -6.26 10.48
CA LEU A 29 6.14 -6.20 9.61
C LEU A 29 6.57 -6.28 8.14
N ASP A 30 6.12 -7.31 7.43
CA ASP A 30 6.43 -7.51 6.00
C ASP A 30 5.75 -6.44 5.12
N SER A 31 6.52 -5.66 4.37
CA SER A 31 6.03 -4.58 3.49
C SER A 31 5.10 -5.06 2.37
N HIS A 32 5.18 -6.33 1.98
CA HIS A 32 4.39 -6.89 0.89
C HIS A 32 3.00 -7.36 1.31
N LYS A 33 2.69 -7.35 2.62
CA LYS A 33 1.38 -7.78 3.15
C LYS A 33 0.55 -6.57 3.56
N ALA A 34 -0.64 -6.45 2.99
CA ALA A 34 -1.59 -5.40 3.37
C ALA A 34 -1.95 -5.50 4.87
N SER A 35 -2.07 -6.70 5.42
CA SER A 35 -2.29 -6.96 6.85
C SER A 35 -1.18 -6.37 7.74
N SER A 36 0.09 -6.55 7.36
CA SER A 36 1.24 -5.97 8.04
C SER A 36 1.23 -4.44 7.96
N LEU A 37 0.96 -3.88 6.79
CA LEU A 37 0.89 -2.42 6.59
C LEU A 37 -0.30 -1.80 7.34
N GLN A 38 -1.46 -2.45 7.37
CA GLN A 38 -2.61 -2.06 8.18
C GLN A 38 -2.27 -2.08 9.67
N LYS A 39 -1.50 -3.08 10.12
CA LYS A 39 -1.02 -3.14 11.51
C LYS A 39 -0.05 -1.98 11.83
N ALA A 40 0.86 -1.65 10.92
CA ALA A 40 1.73 -0.47 11.05
C ALA A 40 0.92 0.83 11.13
N ALA A 41 -0.08 0.99 10.25
CA ALA A 41 -1.00 2.12 10.26
C ALA A 41 -1.82 2.21 11.56
N GLY A 42 -2.29 1.07 12.07
CA GLY A 42 -2.99 0.99 13.35
C GLY A 42 -2.13 1.46 14.52
N LEU A 43 -0.85 1.06 14.55
CA LEU A 43 0.12 1.52 15.56
C LEU A 43 0.31 3.05 15.49
N LEU A 44 0.51 3.62 14.30
CA LEU A 44 0.62 5.07 14.12
C LEU A 44 -0.66 5.81 14.54
N THR A 45 -1.83 5.21 14.27
CA THR A 45 -3.14 5.78 14.63
C THR A 45 -3.40 5.82 16.14
N VAL A 46 -2.64 5.07 16.93
CA VAL A 46 -2.69 5.12 18.42
C VAL A 46 -1.43 5.76 19.03
N GLY A 47 -0.72 6.59 18.26
CA GLY A 47 0.39 7.42 18.75
C GLY A 47 1.73 6.68 18.93
N LYS A 48 1.88 5.49 18.33
CA LYS A 48 3.16 4.75 18.32
C LYS A 48 4.14 5.31 17.27
N VAL A 49 5.40 4.88 17.38
CA VAL A 49 6.47 5.24 16.43
C VAL A 49 6.89 3.99 15.68
N VAL A 50 6.88 4.07 14.36
CA VAL A 50 7.14 2.94 13.46
C VAL A 50 8.31 3.26 12.53
N GLY A 51 9.26 2.36 12.39
CA GLY A 51 10.26 2.41 11.33
C GLY A 51 9.66 1.96 10.01
N VAL A 52 9.87 2.72 8.94
CA VAL A 52 9.23 2.51 7.62
C VAL A 52 10.26 2.63 6.49
N PRO A 53 10.12 1.83 5.42
CA PRO A 53 10.91 2.00 4.21
C PRO A 53 10.55 3.32 3.51
N THR A 54 11.48 3.84 2.71
CA THR A 54 11.20 4.92 1.76
C THR A 54 11.90 4.62 0.43
N ASP A 55 11.67 5.47 -0.57
CA ASP A 55 12.40 5.44 -1.84
C ASP A 55 13.86 5.92 -1.71
N THR A 56 14.26 6.43 -0.54
CA THR A 56 15.59 6.94 -0.25
C THR A 56 16.30 6.09 0.81
N VAL A 57 16.25 6.48 2.08
CA VAL A 57 16.74 5.72 3.24
C VAL A 57 15.57 5.41 4.18
N TYR A 58 15.71 4.44 5.08
CA TYR A 58 14.66 4.15 6.04
C TYR A 58 14.36 5.35 6.95
N ALA A 59 13.10 5.48 7.37
CA ALA A 59 12.62 6.59 8.18
C ALA A 59 11.89 6.12 9.44
N LEU A 60 11.86 6.96 10.47
CA LEU A 60 10.90 6.84 11.57
C LEU A 60 9.68 7.68 11.22
N ALA A 61 8.50 7.13 11.46
CA ALA A 61 7.21 7.78 11.26
C ALA A 61 6.44 7.94 12.58
N ALA A 62 5.74 9.06 12.71
CA ALA A 62 4.80 9.35 13.80
C ALA A 62 3.58 10.09 13.23
N SER A 63 2.37 9.77 13.69
CA SER A 63 1.15 10.38 13.13
C SER A 63 1.03 11.87 13.49
N CYS A 64 0.67 12.72 12.52
CA CYS A 64 0.41 14.13 12.79
C CYS A 64 -0.87 14.37 13.60
N ARG A 65 -1.72 13.36 13.78
CA ARG A 65 -2.89 13.44 14.66
C ARG A 65 -2.53 13.35 16.14
N HIS A 66 -1.30 12.94 16.46
CA HIS A 66 -0.79 12.69 17.80
C HIS A 66 0.51 13.47 18.03
N PRO A 67 0.44 14.77 18.37
CA PRO A 67 1.63 15.61 18.55
C PRO A 67 2.67 15.03 19.51
N GLU A 68 2.24 14.34 20.56
CA GLU A 68 3.09 13.65 21.53
C GLU A 68 3.94 12.54 20.90
N SER A 69 3.43 11.88 19.85
CA SER A 69 4.19 10.88 19.09
C SER A 69 5.32 11.51 18.28
N ILE A 70 5.14 12.74 17.79
CA ILE A 70 6.20 13.53 17.13
C ILE A 70 7.26 13.94 18.15
N THR A 71 6.84 14.36 19.35
CA THR A 71 7.77 14.63 20.46
C THR A 71 8.57 13.37 20.81
N ARG A 72 7.94 12.20 20.90
CA ARG A 72 8.64 10.93 21.11
C ARG A 72 9.63 10.62 19.98
N LEU A 73 9.31 10.95 18.73
CA LEU A 73 10.21 10.75 17.59
C LEU A 73 11.53 11.54 17.74
N TYR A 74 11.50 12.76 18.30
CA TYR A 74 12.72 13.48 18.68
C TYR A 74 13.54 12.71 19.74
N HIS A 75 12.89 12.19 20.78
CA HIS A 75 13.54 11.47 21.88
C HIS A 75 14.16 10.15 21.43
N VAL A 76 13.44 9.35 20.63
CA VAL A 76 13.90 8.07 20.08
C VAL A 76 15.25 8.25 19.35
N LYS A 77 15.32 9.29 18.52
CA LYS A 77 16.50 9.63 17.71
C LYS A 77 17.59 10.36 18.49
N GLY A 78 17.28 10.94 19.67
CA GLY A 78 18.15 11.92 20.32
C GLY A 78 18.35 13.17 19.47
N ARG A 79 17.30 13.59 18.74
CA ARG A 79 17.34 14.72 17.81
C ARG A 79 17.12 16.04 18.58
N PRO A 80 17.97 17.06 18.37
CA PRO A 80 17.72 18.39 18.91
C PRO A 80 16.40 18.99 18.37
N PRO A 81 15.56 19.65 19.20
CA PRO A 81 14.28 20.22 18.78
C PRO A 81 14.37 21.26 17.65
N GLU A 82 15.54 21.88 17.47
CA GLU A 82 15.78 22.89 16.44
C GLU A 82 15.92 22.28 15.04
N LYS A 83 16.20 20.97 14.94
CA LYS A 83 16.34 20.28 13.65
C LYS A 83 14.96 19.89 13.12
N PRO A 84 14.45 20.55 12.07
CA PRO A 84 13.07 20.38 11.62
C PRO A 84 12.78 18.94 11.17
N ILE A 85 11.54 18.51 11.37
CA ILE A 85 10.98 17.25 10.88
C ILE A 85 10.09 17.53 9.66
N CYS A 86 10.09 16.59 8.72
CA CYS A 86 9.39 16.69 7.45
C CYS A 86 7.95 16.17 7.57
N LEU A 87 7.01 16.79 6.86
CA LEU A 87 5.65 16.31 6.66
C LEU A 87 5.63 15.32 5.49
N CYS A 88 5.18 14.10 5.74
CA CYS A 88 5.00 13.07 4.73
C CYS A 88 3.53 12.89 4.38
N LEU A 89 3.24 12.85 3.08
CA LEU A 89 1.92 12.58 2.50
C LEU A 89 2.01 11.36 1.58
N SER A 90 0.88 10.67 1.36
CA SER A 90 0.82 9.53 0.44
C SER A 90 0.69 9.96 -1.02
N THR A 91 0.02 11.09 -1.26
CA THR A 91 -0.22 11.67 -2.60
C THR A 91 -0.17 13.20 -2.54
N LEU A 92 0.01 13.84 -3.70
CA LEU A 92 -0.23 15.29 -3.82
C LEU A 92 -1.72 15.65 -3.73
N ASP A 93 -2.62 14.74 -4.07
CA ASP A 93 -4.06 14.98 -3.97
C ASP A 93 -4.49 15.27 -2.52
N GLN A 94 -3.85 14.62 -1.52
CA GLN A 94 -4.05 14.96 -0.11
C GLN A 94 -3.72 16.43 0.19
N LEU A 95 -2.65 16.96 -0.42
CA LEU A 95 -2.24 18.35 -0.29
C LEU A 95 -3.20 19.28 -1.03
N GLU A 96 -3.65 18.90 -2.23
CA GLU A 96 -4.59 19.66 -3.05
C GLU A 96 -5.94 19.82 -2.36
N ALA A 97 -6.42 18.76 -1.69
CA ALA A 97 -7.64 18.79 -0.89
C ALA A 97 -7.60 19.82 0.25
N ALA A 98 -6.41 20.10 0.81
CA ALA A 98 -6.22 21.13 1.84
C ALA A 98 -6.20 22.57 1.29
N LYS A 99 -6.22 22.73 -0.05
CA LYS A 99 -6.26 24.01 -0.77
C LYS A 99 -5.20 25.00 -0.25
N PRO A 100 -3.89 24.68 -0.27
CA PRO A 100 -2.85 25.65 0.03
C PRO A 100 -2.83 26.75 -1.03
N PRO A 101 -2.49 28.01 -0.66
CA PRO A 101 -2.40 29.12 -1.60
C PRO A 101 -1.08 29.07 -2.42
N PHE A 102 -0.79 27.92 -3.02
CA PHE A 102 0.40 27.72 -3.85
C PHE A 102 0.16 28.21 -5.28
N SER A 103 1.21 28.74 -5.90
CA SER A 103 1.14 29.16 -7.30
C SER A 103 1.03 27.97 -8.25
N ALA A 104 0.56 28.22 -9.47
CA ALA A 104 0.53 27.22 -10.53
C ALA A 104 1.92 26.60 -10.78
N LEU A 105 2.96 27.45 -10.82
CA LEU A 105 4.34 26.99 -11.01
C LEU A 105 4.81 26.07 -9.87
N LEU A 106 4.46 26.36 -8.61
CA LEU A 106 4.78 25.47 -7.50
C LEU A 106 4.05 24.13 -7.61
N TRP A 107 2.78 24.15 -8.00
CA TRP A 107 2.03 22.92 -8.24
C TRP A 107 2.60 22.09 -9.39
N ASP A 108 2.97 22.72 -10.50
CA ASP A 108 3.58 22.04 -11.66
C ASP A 108 4.94 21.45 -11.29
N PHE A 109 5.75 22.21 -10.55
CA PHE A 109 7.03 21.72 -10.05
C PHE A 109 6.85 20.54 -9.08
N MET A 110 5.91 20.64 -8.13
CA MET A 110 5.58 19.54 -7.22
C MET A 110 5.11 18.29 -7.97
N ARG A 111 4.23 18.43 -8.98
CA ARG A 111 3.77 17.31 -9.82
C ARG A 111 4.90 16.62 -10.59
N LYS A 112 5.97 17.35 -10.91
CA LYS A 112 7.18 16.79 -11.53
C LYS A 112 8.14 16.18 -10.52
N CYS A 113 8.17 16.70 -9.29
CA CYS A 113 9.02 16.18 -8.23
C CYS A 113 8.45 14.93 -7.55
N TYR A 114 7.12 14.81 -7.50
CA TYR A 114 6.44 13.85 -6.64
C TYR A 114 5.60 12.81 -7.39
N PRO A 115 5.51 11.60 -6.82
CA PRO A 115 6.34 11.11 -5.73
C PRO A 115 7.78 10.82 -6.20
N GLY A 116 8.77 10.92 -5.32
CA GLY A 116 10.18 10.76 -5.72
C GLY A 116 11.17 11.38 -4.74
N GLY A 117 12.47 11.32 -5.04
CA GLY A 117 13.62 11.71 -4.19
C GLY A 117 13.78 13.19 -3.78
N ILE A 118 12.82 14.06 -4.08
CA ILE A 118 12.86 15.51 -3.78
C ILE A 118 11.96 15.88 -2.59
N SER A 119 12.38 16.79 -1.71
CA SER A 119 11.55 17.34 -0.63
C SER A 119 11.47 18.86 -0.75
N CYS A 120 10.26 19.40 -0.92
CA CYS A 120 10.01 20.81 -1.14
C CYS A 120 9.72 21.51 0.19
N VAL A 121 10.52 22.52 0.53
CA VAL A 121 10.27 23.43 1.64
C VAL A 121 9.40 24.58 1.14
N VAL A 122 8.24 24.73 1.76
CA VAL A 122 7.21 25.72 1.38
C VAL A 122 6.79 26.55 2.60
N PRO A 123 6.25 27.76 2.40
CA PRO A 123 5.71 28.56 3.49
C PRO A 123 4.57 27.84 4.22
N LYS A 124 4.56 27.96 5.55
CA LYS A 124 3.43 27.53 6.36
C LYS A 124 2.23 28.44 6.13
N GLY A 125 1.03 27.91 6.38
CA GLY A 125 -0.20 28.68 6.34
C GLY A 125 -1.37 27.91 6.95
N GLU A 126 -2.56 28.51 6.92
CA GLU A 126 -3.78 27.93 7.49
C GLU A 126 -4.19 26.61 6.83
N TRP A 127 -3.70 26.32 5.63
CA TRP A 127 -3.93 25.04 4.95
C TRP A 127 -3.44 23.83 5.76
N LEU A 128 -2.47 24.00 6.66
CA LEU A 128 -2.03 22.94 7.58
C LEU A 128 -3.15 22.52 8.54
N GLN A 129 -4.03 23.45 8.93
CA GLN A 129 -5.21 23.14 9.75
C GLN A 129 -6.26 22.38 8.95
N ARG A 130 -6.49 22.78 7.68
CA ARG A 130 -7.40 22.05 6.76
C ARG A 130 -6.90 20.65 6.44
N LEU A 131 -5.58 20.45 6.43
CA LEU A 131 -4.93 19.14 6.30
C LEU A 131 -5.02 18.30 7.60
N GLY A 132 -5.52 18.87 8.69
CA GLY A 132 -5.79 18.16 9.95
C GLY A 132 -4.59 18.04 10.88
N LEU A 133 -3.57 18.90 10.77
CA LEU A 133 -2.36 18.82 11.60
C LEU A 133 -2.56 19.39 13.02
N GLY A 134 -3.49 20.30 13.25
CA GLY A 134 -3.71 20.88 14.59
C GLY A 134 -2.41 21.42 15.21
N GLU A 135 -2.11 20.96 16.43
CA GLU A 135 -0.91 21.32 17.19
C GLU A 135 0.38 20.73 16.60
N ALA A 136 0.30 19.62 15.85
CA ALA A 136 1.47 19.01 15.21
C ALA A 136 2.15 19.97 14.21
N ALA A 137 1.40 20.92 13.64
CA ALA A 137 1.94 21.94 12.75
C ALA A 137 3.06 22.78 13.40
N LYS A 138 3.09 22.90 14.74
CA LYS A 138 4.13 23.62 15.49
C LYS A 138 5.43 22.80 15.62
N LEU A 139 5.34 21.47 15.54
CA LEU A 139 6.46 20.53 15.72
C LEU A 139 7.15 20.14 14.40
N LEU A 140 6.54 20.48 13.27
CA LEU A 140 7.02 20.19 11.92
C LEU A 140 7.62 21.43 11.28
N GLY A 141 8.72 21.30 10.52
CA GLY A 141 9.38 22.46 9.93
C GLY A 141 9.93 23.45 10.97
N ASN A 142 10.02 24.73 10.59
CA ASN A 142 10.40 25.83 11.48
C ASN A 142 9.21 26.79 11.70
N LYS A 143 9.44 28.01 12.19
CA LYS A 143 8.36 28.99 12.40
C LYS A 143 7.65 29.41 11.10
N GLU A 144 8.37 29.49 9.98
CA GLU A 144 7.88 30.11 8.74
C GLU A 144 7.60 29.10 7.62
N SER A 145 8.31 27.98 7.60
CA SER A 145 8.28 27.01 6.51
C SER A 145 8.20 25.57 7.01
N ILE A 146 7.72 24.70 6.12
CA ILE A 146 7.58 23.27 6.34
C ILE A 146 8.12 22.52 5.13
N CYS A 147 8.82 21.41 5.39
CA CYS A 147 9.26 20.51 4.35
C CYS A 147 8.14 19.49 4.07
N ILE A 148 7.76 19.34 2.81
CA ILE A 148 6.80 18.34 2.34
C ILE A 148 7.58 17.22 1.64
N ARG A 149 7.14 15.99 1.87
CA ARG A 149 7.65 14.78 1.23
C ARG A 149 6.49 13.94 0.74
N VAL A 150 6.57 13.47 -0.50
CA VAL A 150 5.76 12.37 -1.02
C VAL A 150 6.74 11.31 -1.54
N PRO A 151 7.13 10.32 -0.70
CA PRO A 151 8.08 9.28 -1.08
C PRO A 151 7.54 8.40 -2.22
N ASP A 152 8.40 8.01 -3.16
CA ASP A 152 8.05 7.00 -4.18
C ASP A 152 8.12 5.56 -3.64
N CYS A 153 7.45 5.31 -2.51
CA CYS A 153 7.46 4.03 -1.80
C CYS A 153 6.02 3.55 -1.56
N GLY A 154 5.64 2.45 -2.21
CA GLY A 154 4.27 1.90 -2.14
C GLY A 154 3.82 1.53 -0.73
N ALA A 155 4.69 0.86 0.05
CA ALA A 155 4.39 0.45 1.42
C ALA A 155 4.09 1.66 2.33
N LEU A 156 4.96 2.68 2.31
CA LEU A 156 4.76 3.89 3.10
C LEU A 156 3.53 4.68 2.62
N ALA A 157 3.31 4.77 1.32
CA ALA A 157 2.15 5.48 0.78
C ALA A 157 0.82 4.85 1.21
N TYR A 158 0.72 3.51 1.26
CA TYR A 158 -0.46 2.81 1.78
C TYR A 158 -0.66 3.03 3.28
N ILE A 159 0.41 2.99 4.08
CA ILE A 159 0.33 3.30 5.52
C ILE A 159 -0.23 4.71 5.72
N VAL A 160 0.32 5.70 5.00
CA VAL A 160 -0.06 7.12 5.12
C VAL A 160 -1.46 7.40 4.56
N SER A 161 -1.96 6.62 3.60
CA SER A 161 -3.34 6.75 3.13
C SER A 161 -4.36 6.36 4.21
N ILE A 162 -4.02 5.42 5.10
CA ILE A 162 -4.85 5.01 6.23
C ILE A 162 -4.71 6.00 7.40
N THR A 163 -3.48 6.37 7.77
CA THR A 163 -3.24 7.19 8.97
C THR A 163 -3.54 8.67 8.78
N GLY A 164 -3.56 9.14 7.53
CA GLY A 164 -3.38 10.55 7.21
C GLY A 164 -1.91 10.98 7.36
N PRO A 165 -1.63 12.29 7.30
CA PRO A 165 -0.27 12.82 7.27
C PRO A 165 0.60 12.36 8.45
N VAL A 166 1.87 12.04 8.18
CA VAL A 166 2.83 11.59 9.20
C VAL A 166 4.08 12.45 9.20
N ALA A 167 4.68 12.62 10.38
CA ALA A 167 5.96 13.25 10.58
C ALA A 167 7.08 12.23 10.31
N ILE A 168 8.07 12.56 9.48
CA ILE A 168 9.18 11.64 9.17
C ILE A 168 10.57 12.25 9.36
N THR A 169 11.50 11.40 9.78
CA THR A 169 12.95 11.66 9.81
C THR A 169 13.72 10.37 9.52
N SER A 170 15.00 10.44 9.13
CA SER A 170 15.80 9.22 8.88
C SER A 170 15.91 8.33 10.11
N ALA A 171 15.93 7.01 9.90
CA ALA A 171 15.85 5.97 10.93
C ALA A 171 17.21 5.58 11.56
N ASN A 172 17.99 6.57 11.95
CA ASN A 172 19.29 6.43 12.59
C ASN A 172 19.37 7.28 13.87
N ILE A 173 20.32 7.00 14.75
CA ILE A 173 20.62 7.91 15.87
C ILE A 173 21.09 9.27 15.29
N SER A 174 20.75 10.38 15.92
CA SER A 174 21.12 11.71 15.44
C SER A 174 22.65 11.85 15.27
N GLY A 175 23.09 12.06 14.02
CA GLY A 175 24.51 12.17 13.67
C GLY A 175 25.18 10.86 13.27
N GLY A 176 24.49 9.72 13.38
CA GLY A 176 24.97 8.43 12.87
C GLY A 176 24.73 8.25 11.37
N GLU A 177 25.20 7.12 10.83
CA GLU A 177 25.00 6.75 9.42
C GLU A 177 23.53 6.53 9.10
N ASP A 178 23.11 6.86 7.87
CA ASP A 178 21.74 6.62 7.42
C ASP A 178 21.47 5.11 7.27
N SER A 179 20.27 4.68 7.65
CA SER A 179 19.90 3.27 7.58
C SER A 179 19.36 2.92 6.20
N ILE A 180 20.07 2.05 5.49
CA ILE A 180 19.69 1.58 4.15
C ILE A 180 19.04 0.19 4.17
N HIS A 181 19.09 -0.53 5.29
CA HIS A 181 18.39 -1.80 5.49
C HIS A 181 17.59 -1.77 6.79
N HIS A 182 16.46 -2.48 6.83
CA HIS A 182 15.61 -2.55 8.03
C HIS A 182 16.37 -3.10 9.25
N ASP A 183 17.28 -4.06 9.05
CA ASP A 183 18.12 -4.60 10.13
C ASP A 183 19.00 -3.54 10.79
N MET A 184 19.48 -2.54 10.05
CA MET A 184 20.24 -1.42 10.63
C MET A 184 19.38 -0.65 11.64
N VAL A 185 18.10 -0.44 11.31
CA VAL A 185 17.14 0.23 12.20
C VAL A 185 16.83 -0.64 13.40
N VAL A 186 16.57 -1.94 13.20
CA VAL A 186 16.27 -2.88 14.29
C VAL A 186 17.44 -2.96 15.27
N ASN A 187 18.67 -3.06 14.77
CA ASN A 187 19.86 -3.18 15.60
C ASN A 187 20.17 -1.90 16.41
N THR A 188 19.88 -0.72 15.85
CA THR A 188 20.23 0.57 16.49
C THR A 188 19.08 1.17 17.31
N LEU A 189 17.86 1.09 16.80
CA LEU A 189 16.68 1.78 17.33
C LEU A 189 15.53 0.83 17.68
N GLY A 190 15.65 -0.48 17.41
CA GLY A 190 14.57 -1.45 17.63
C GLY A 190 13.98 -1.42 19.05
N HIS A 191 14.82 -1.24 20.07
CA HIS A 191 14.38 -1.14 21.47
C HIS A 191 13.65 0.17 21.83
N ARG A 192 13.58 1.13 20.90
CA ARG A 192 12.96 2.47 21.10
C ARG A 192 11.69 2.68 20.28
N ILE A 193 11.45 1.82 19.28
CA ILE A 193 10.31 1.90 18.36
C ILE A 193 9.34 0.75 18.60
N ASP A 194 8.09 0.89 18.20
CA ASP A 194 7.07 -0.13 18.44
C ASP A 194 7.09 -1.22 17.35
N ALA A 195 7.42 -0.84 16.12
CA ALA A 195 7.50 -1.75 14.98
C ALA A 195 8.46 -1.27 13.90
N MET A 196 8.89 -2.19 13.05
CA MET A 196 9.68 -1.97 11.86
C MET A 196 9.01 -2.63 10.66
N VAL A 197 8.75 -1.86 9.60
CA VAL A 197 8.29 -2.39 8.31
C VAL A 197 9.52 -2.80 7.49
N CYS A 198 9.66 -4.09 7.21
CA CYS A 198 10.80 -4.69 6.53
C CYS A 198 10.55 -4.77 5.03
N ASP A 199 11.43 -4.14 4.24
CA ASP A 199 11.34 -4.07 2.76
C ASP A 199 12.70 -4.36 2.09
N GLY A 200 13.63 -5.00 2.82
CA GLY A 200 14.98 -5.27 2.33
C GLY A 200 15.87 -4.02 2.23
N GLU A 201 16.73 -4.00 1.20
CA GLU A 201 17.65 -2.90 0.89
C GLU A 201 16.92 -1.69 0.31
N SER A 202 17.36 -0.51 0.72
CA SER A 202 16.87 0.74 0.17
C SER A 202 17.32 0.92 -1.27
N LYS A 203 16.47 1.54 -2.10
CA LYS A 203 16.79 1.82 -3.51
C LYS A 203 17.89 2.87 -3.69
N GLN A 204 18.19 3.65 -2.65
CA GLN A 204 19.22 4.69 -2.63
C GLN A 204 20.02 4.60 -1.33
N ILE A 205 21.24 5.12 -1.37
CA ILE A 205 22.12 5.18 -0.20
C ILE A 205 22.16 6.57 0.45
N ALA A 206 21.55 7.56 -0.19
CA ALA A 206 21.51 8.94 0.25
C ALA A 206 20.06 9.39 0.50
N PRO A 207 19.83 10.31 1.45
CA PRO A 207 18.51 10.85 1.71
C PRO A 207 18.05 11.79 0.59
N SER A 208 16.80 12.26 0.65
CA SER A 208 16.22 13.14 -0.38
C SER A 208 16.96 14.47 -0.59
N THR A 209 16.87 15.01 -1.80
CA THR A 209 17.31 16.39 -2.07
C THR A 209 16.30 17.38 -1.51
N VAL A 210 16.76 18.38 -0.76
CA VAL A 210 15.88 19.34 -0.07
C VAL A 210 15.94 20.69 -0.77
N VAL A 211 14.82 21.04 -1.41
CA VAL A 211 14.68 22.23 -2.26
C VAL A 211 13.87 23.28 -1.49
N ASN A 212 14.39 24.49 -1.44
CA ASN A 212 13.69 25.64 -0.91
C ASN A 212 12.86 26.31 -2.02
N CYS A 213 11.54 26.16 -1.91
CA CYS A 213 10.57 26.70 -2.87
C CYS A 213 9.93 28.01 -2.39
N ALA A 214 10.43 28.63 -1.31
CA ALA A 214 9.83 29.85 -0.74
C ALA A 214 9.73 31.03 -1.74
N LYS A 215 10.66 31.10 -2.69
CA LYS A 215 10.74 32.15 -3.72
C LYS A 215 10.44 31.66 -5.13
N ILE A 216 9.76 30.52 -5.26
CA ILE A 216 9.49 29.92 -6.59
C ILE A 216 8.67 30.83 -7.50
N ASN A 217 7.84 31.71 -6.93
CA ASN A 217 7.07 32.71 -7.68
C ASN A 217 7.93 33.81 -8.31
N GLU A 218 9.13 34.04 -7.77
CA GLU A 218 10.14 34.92 -8.36
C GLU A 218 10.94 34.19 -9.46
N GLY A 219 10.58 32.95 -9.79
CA GLY A 219 11.30 32.12 -10.75
C GLY A 219 12.58 31.48 -10.18
N VAL A 220 12.74 31.46 -8.85
CA VAL A 220 13.95 31.01 -8.17
C VAL A 220 13.66 29.86 -7.19
N ILE A 221 14.43 28.78 -7.31
CA ILE A 221 14.56 27.74 -6.27
C ILE A 221 15.99 27.74 -5.72
N THR A 222 16.15 27.43 -4.44
CA THR A 222 17.46 27.25 -3.79
C THR A 222 17.51 25.89 -3.08
N TYR A 223 18.65 25.50 -2.52
CA TYR A 223 18.86 24.17 -1.98
C TYR A 223 19.36 24.23 -0.54
N PHE A 224 18.72 23.44 0.35
CA PHE A 224 19.24 23.23 1.71
C PHE A 224 20.19 22.04 1.76
N ARG A 225 20.02 21.07 0.86
CA ARG A 225 20.85 19.85 0.77
C ARG A 225 20.69 19.21 -0.60
N GLU A 226 21.80 18.79 -1.20
CA GLU A 226 21.80 17.79 -2.27
C GLU A 226 21.78 16.37 -1.67
N GLY A 227 20.87 15.53 -2.16
CA GLY A 227 20.68 14.15 -1.73
C GLY A 227 20.76 13.18 -2.91
N CYS A 228 19.94 12.13 -2.89
CA CYS A 228 19.90 11.13 -3.96
C CYS A 228 19.50 11.67 -5.34
N THR A 229 18.85 12.84 -5.41
CA THR A 229 18.44 13.46 -6.67
C THR A 229 19.35 14.63 -7.00
N PRO A 230 20.23 14.54 -8.01
CA PRO A 230 21.19 15.60 -8.31
C PRO A 230 20.51 16.96 -8.56
N ILE A 231 21.11 18.04 -8.06
CA ILE A 231 20.60 19.41 -8.21
C ILE A 231 20.36 19.76 -9.69
N ALA A 232 21.23 19.30 -10.60
CA ALA A 232 21.08 19.52 -12.03
C ALA A 232 19.75 18.96 -12.58
N TYR A 233 19.35 17.78 -12.12
CA TYR A 233 18.07 17.18 -12.51
C TYR A 233 16.88 17.92 -11.91
N VAL A 234 16.99 18.40 -10.67
CA VAL A 234 15.94 19.24 -10.05
C VAL A 234 15.76 20.54 -10.84
N ASN A 235 16.85 21.20 -11.26
CA ASN A 235 16.78 22.39 -12.10
C ASN A 235 16.12 22.09 -13.45
N GLN A 236 16.40 20.93 -14.05
CA GLN A 236 15.70 20.50 -15.27
C GLN A 236 14.19 20.37 -15.05
N LEU A 237 13.75 19.70 -13.98
CA LEU A 237 12.33 19.58 -13.66
C LEU A 237 11.66 20.93 -13.44
N PHE A 238 12.38 21.90 -12.86
CA PHE A 238 11.90 23.25 -12.67
C PHE A 238 11.73 24.00 -14.01
N GLU A 239 12.68 23.89 -14.94
CA GLU A 239 12.55 24.46 -16.29
C GLU A 239 11.46 23.76 -17.12
N GLU A 240 11.27 22.46 -16.93
CA GLU A 240 10.16 21.75 -17.54
C GLU A 240 8.80 22.18 -16.98
N ALA A 241 8.71 22.44 -15.67
CA ALA A 241 7.49 22.97 -15.05
C ALA A 241 7.09 24.30 -15.68
N LYS A 242 8.06 25.12 -16.10
CA LYS A 242 7.81 26.36 -16.82
C LYS A 242 7.32 26.15 -18.27
N SER A 243 7.55 24.97 -18.87
CA SER A 243 7.30 24.71 -20.31
C SER A 243 6.15 23.75 -20.64
N GLY A 244 5.48 23.15 -19.64
CA GLY A 244 4.16 22.52 -19.79
C GLY A 244 4.08 21.25 -20.66
N LYS A 245 5.18 20.54 -20.92
CA LYS A 245 5.19 19.32 -21.75
C LYS A 245 4.88 18.03 -20.98
N ILE A 246 4.13 17.13 -21.61
CA ILE A 246 3.69 15.81 -21.12
C ILE A 246 4.02 14.73 -22.18
N PHE A 247 4.36 13.49 -21.75
CA PHE A 247 4.60 12.33 -22.64
C PHE A 247 3.83 11.06 -22.22
N PRO A 248 3.31 10.27 -23.18
CA PRO A 248 2.98 8.82 -23.07
C PRO A 248 3.88 7.96 -24.02
N PRO A 249 3.92 6.59 -24.00
CA PRO A 249 2.82 5.60 -23.86
C PRO A 249 3.08 4.34 -22.96
N CYS A 250 2.25 3.30 -23.11
CA CYS A 250 1.93 2.14 -22.22
C CYS A 250 3.09 1.58 -21.36
N PRO A 251 3.06 1.80 -20.04
CA PRO A 251 4.18 1.50 -19.16
C PRO A 251 4.08 0.13 -18.46
N LEU A 252 5.24 -0.50 -18.27
CA LEU A 252 5.47 -1.41 -17.15
C LEU A 252 5.71 -0.58 -15.89
N LEU A 253 4.96 -0.87 -14.84
CA LEU A 253 4.85 -0.05 -13.64
C LEU A 253 5.35 -0.82 -12.42
N ASP A 254 6.61 -0.62 -12.01
CA ASP A 254 7.18 -1.14 -10.75
C ASP A 254 6.25 -0.86 -9.55
N SER A 255 5.82 -1.93 -8.87
CA SER A 255 4.88 -1.92 -7.75
C SER A 255 5.40 -1.21 -6.50
N HIS A 256 6.72 -1.15 -6.33
CA HIS A 256 7.33 -0.52 -5.16
C HIS A 256 7.32 1.01 -5.26
N LYS A 257 6.99 1.57 -6.44
CA LYS A 257 6.92 3.01 -6.71
C LYS A 257 5.50 3.53 -6.55
N ALA A 258 5.29 4.44 -5.59
CA ALA A 258 3.99 5.09 -5.39
C ALA A 258 3.50 5.83 -6.65
N SER A 259 4.41 6.42 -7.45
CA SER A 259 4.10 7.11 -8.72
C SER A 259 3.42 6.18 -9.71
N ASN A 260 3.94 4.96 -9.80
CA ASN A 260 3.44 3.91 -10.68
C ASN A 260 2.08 3.40 -10.20
N LEU A 261 1.91 3.16 -8.90
CA LEU A 261 0.63 2.78 -8.31
C LEU A 261 -0.44 3.88 -8.48
N GLN A 262 -0.07 5.15 -8.27
CA GLN A 262 -0.95 6.31 -8.52
C GLN A 262 -1.31 6.45 -10.02
N LYS A 263 -0.36 6.17 -10.93
CA LYS A 263 -0.63 6.14 -12.36
C LYS A 263 -1.62 5.03 -12.72
N ALA A 264 -1.47 3.82 -12.16
CA ALA A 264 -2.42 2.74 -12.33
C ALA A 264 -3.82 3.07 -11.78
N ALA A 265 -3.90 3.70 -10.60
CA ALA A 265 -5.16 4.17 -10.03
C ALA A 265 -5.86 5.19 -10.94
N ARG A 266 -5.12 6.16 -11.49
CA ARG A 266 -5.66 7.12 -12.47
C ARG A 266 -6.18 6.45 -13.73
N LEU A 267 -5.42 5.50 -14.29
CA LEU A 267 -5.88 4.72 -15.44
C LEU A 267 -7.21 4.01 -15.13
N LEU A 268 -7.34 3.37 -13.97
CA LEU A 268 -8.60 2.75 -13.55
C LEU A 268 -9.74 3.78 -13.43
N GLN A 269 -9.47 4.95 -12.82
CA GLN A 269 -10.44 6.04 -12.71
C GLN A 269 -10.86 6.60 -14.08
N GLU A 270 -10.03 6.49 -15.11
CA GLU A 270 -10.32 6.82 -16.52
C GLU A 270 -11.04 5.69 -17.28
N GLY A 271 -11.44 4.61 -16.60
CA GLY A 271 -12.13 3.46 -17.21
C GLY A 271 -11.21 2.51 -17.98
N LYS A 272 -9.88 2.61 -17.77
CA LYS A 272 -8.88 1.71 -18.37
C LYS A 272 -8.79 0.37 -17.63
N VAL A 273 -8.05 -0.57 -18.20
CA VAL A 273 -7.84 -1.93 -17.66
C VAL A 273 -6.37 -2.09 -17.36
N VAL A 274 -6.05 -2.44 -16.11
CA VAL A 274 -4.68 -2.55 -15.61
C VAL A 274 -4.43 -3.98 -15.13
N GLY A 275 -3.30 -4.57 -15.52
CA GLY A 275 -2.82 -5.80 -14.90
C GLY A 275 -2.18 -5.48 -13.54
N VAL A 276 -2.59 -6.19 -12.49
CA VAL A 276 -2.19 -5.93 -11.10
C VAL A 276 -1.75 -7.22 -10.40
N PRO A 277 -0.77 -7.17 -9.48
CA PRO A 277 -0.46 -8.29 -8.61
C PRO A 277 -1.60 -8.53 -7.62
N THR A 278 -1.68 -9.75 -7.08
CA THR A 278 -2.49 -10.06 -5.91
C THR A 278 -1.67 -10.91 -4.93
N ASP A 279 -2.26 -11.27 -3.79
CA ASP A 279 -1.70 -12.23 -2.84
C ASP A 279 -1.79 -13.69 -3.33
N THR A 280 -2.51 -13.90 -4.43
CA THR A 280 -2.64 -15.19 -5.12
C THR A 280 -1.94 -15.11 -6.48
N VAL A 281 -2.69 -15.15 -7.58
CA VAL A 281 -2.19 -15.00 -8.96
C VAL A 281 -2.41 -13.57 -9.45
N TYR A 282 -1.72 -13.13 -10.50
CA TYR A 282 -1.97 -11.82 -11.09
C TYR A 282 -3.41 -11.69 -11.61
N ALA A 283 -3.96 -10.47 -11.55
CA ALA A 283 -5.31 -10.16 -11.94
C ALA A 283 -5.37 -9.00 -12.95
N LEU A 284 -6.44 -8.97 -13.75
CA LEU A 284 -6.86 -7.77 -14.45
C LEU A 284 -7.84 -7.01 -13.55
N ALA A 285 -7.69 -5.69 -13.49
CA ALA A 285 -8.56 -4.79 -12.75
C ALA A 285 -9.23 -3.77 -13.68
N ALA A 286 -10.50 -3.46 -13.39
CA ALA A 286 -11.25 -2.36 -13.99
C ALA A 286 -12.07 -1.65 -12.91
N SER A 287 -12.32 -0.35 -13.06
CA SER A 287 -13.06 0.44 -12.05
C SER A 287 -14.53 0.06 -11.96
N CYS A 288 -15.06 -0.13 -10.75
CA CYS A 288 -16.49 -0.35 -10.56
C CYS A 288 -17.33 0.93 -10.61
N ARG A 289 -16.73 2.09 -10.91
CA ARG A 289 -17.47 3.34 -11.14
C ARG A 289 -18.01 3.46 -12.57
N HIS A 290 -17.52 2.60 -13.47
CA HIS A 290 -17.66 2.69 -14.92
C HIS A 290 -18.09 1.33 -15.48
N PRO A 291 -19.39 1.10 -15.78
CA PRO A 291 -19.89 -0.17 -16.33
C PRO A 291 -19.16 -0.61 -17.61
N GLU A 292 -18.77 0.33 -18.45
CA GLU A 292 -18.03 0.11 -19.69
C GLU A 292 -16.63 -0.45 -19.44
N SER A 293 -15.99 -0.10 -18.32
CA SER A 293 -14.66 -0.61 -17.99
C SER A 293 -14.73 -2.10 -17.58
N ILE A 294 -15.80 -2.51 -16.89
CA ILE A 294 -16.07 -3.92 -16.57
C ILE A 294 -16.38 -4.69 -17.86
N THR A 295 -17.17 -4.09 -18.76
CA THR A 295 -17.44 -4.67 -20.08
C THR A 295 -16.12 -4.88 -20.84
N ARG A 296 -15.23 -3.89 -20.86
CA ARG A 296 -13.90 -4.02 -21.47
C ARG A 296 -13.06 -5.11 -20.81
N LEU A 297 -13.13 -5.27 -19.49
CA LEU A 297 -12.46 -6.34 -18.76
C LEU A 297 -12.85 -7.74 -19.28
N TYR A 298 -14.14 -7.98 -19.53
CA TYR A 298 -14.62 -9.23 -20.15
C TYR A 298 -14.00 -9.44 -21.55
N HIS A 299 -13.98 -8.40 -22.38
CA HIS A 299 -13.42 -8.46 -23.74
C HIS A 299 -11.91 -8.72 -23.76
N VAL A 300 -11.15 -8.01 -22.91
CA VAL A 300 -9.69 -8.18 -22.78
C VAL A 300 -9.36 -9.64 -22.45
N LYS A 301 -10.06 -10.23 -21.48
CA LYS A 301 -9.87 -11.62 -21.05
C LYS A 301 -10.44 -12.64 -22.04
N GLY A 302 -11.39 -12.27 -22.89
CA GLY A 302 -12.21 -13.20 -23.65
C GLY A 302 -13.11 -14.05 -22.75
N ARG A 303 -13.61 -13.47 -21.65
CA ARG A 303 -14.43 -14.18 -20.64
C ARG A 303 -15.90 -14.16 -21.08
N PRO A 304 -16.62 -15.31 -21.03
CA PRO A 304 -18.06 -15.34 -21.23
C PRO A 304 -18.79 -14.48 -20.18
N ALA A 305 -19.84 -13.76 -20.60
CA ALA A 305 -20.57 -12.82 -19.74
C ALA A 305 -21.27 -13.52 -18.55
N GLU A 306 -21.55 -14.82 -18.67
CA GLU A 306 -22.18 -15.64 -17.64
C GLU A 306 -21.22 -15.98 -16.49
N LYS A 307 -19.90 -15.83 -16.68
CA LYS A 307 -18.92 -16.13 -15.64
C LYS A 307 -18.71 -14.89 -14.75
N PRO A 308 -19.18 -14.89 -13.50
CA PRO A 308 -19.17 -13.70 -12.66
C PRO A 308 -17.75 -13.17 -12.40
N ILE A 309 -17.64 -11.84 -12.30
CA ILE A 309 -16.42 -11.14 -11.88
C ILE A 309 -16.54 -10.73 -10.41
N CYS A 310 -15.41 -10.75 -9.70
CA CYS A 310 -15.33 -10.48 -8.27
C CYS A 310 -15.16 -8.97 -8.01
N LEU A 311 -15.80 -8.48 -6.96
CA LEU A 311 -15.61 -7.14 -6.41
C LEU A 311 -14.39 -7.15 -5.48
N CYS A 312 -13.38 -6.37 -5.80
CA CYS A 312 -12.20 -6.17 -4.97
C CYS A 312 -12.28 -4.85 -4.20
N LEU A 313 -11.99 -4.92 -2.90
CA LEU A 313 -11.90 -3.78 -2.00
C LEU A 313 -10.50 -3.69 -1.38
N SER A 314 -10.13 -2.50 -0.93
CA SER A 314 -8.83 -2.25 -0.31
C SER A 314 -8.79 -2.71 1.16
N THR A 315 -9.92 -2.60 1.86
CA THR A 315 -10.09 -2.98 3.26
C THR A 315 -11.52 -3.47 3.51
N LEU A 316 -11.74 -4.17 4.62
CA LEU A 316 -13.10 -4.47 5.10
C LEU A 316 -13.82 -3.22 5.62
N ASP A 317 -13.10 -2.20 6.07
CA ASP A 317 -13.71 -0.95 6.56
C ASP A 317 -14.45 -0.23 5.43
N GLN A 318 -13.92 -0.26 4.21
CA GLN A 318 -14.61 0.25 3.01
C GLN A 318 -15.97 -0.44 2.80
N LEU A 319 -16.08 -1.74 3.10
CA LEU A 319 -17.35 -2.47 3.07
C LEU A 319 -18.25 -2.09 4.24
N ALA A 320 -17.68 -1.91 5.43
CA ALA A 320 -18.43 -1.52 6.64
C ALA A 320 -19.08 -0.14 6.50
N GLU A 321 -18.41 0.82 5.85
CA GLU A 321 -18.97 2.15 5.55
C GLU A 321 -20.21 2.08 4.64
N ALA A 322 -20.28 1.08 3.75
CA ALA A 322 -21.44 0.84 2.91
C ALA A 322 -22.61 0.19 3.67
N ASP A 323 -22.41 -0.23 4.92
CA ASP A 323 -23.44 -0.76 5.83
C ASP A 323 -24.32 -1.84 5.17
N PRO A 324 -23.74 -2.96 4.71
CA PRO A 324 -24.52 -4.09 4.20
C PRO A 324 -25.28 -4.77 5.36
N PRO A 325 -26.50 -5.27 5.10
CA PRO A 325 -27.33 -5.96 6.11
C PRO A 325 -26.84 -7.40 6.35
N PHE A 326 -25.52 -7.59 6.53
CA PHE A 326 -24.91 -8.87 6.81
C PHE A 326 -25.06 -9.22 8.28
N SER A 327 -25.26 -10.50 8.55
CA SER A 327 -25.37 -11.00 9.92
C SER A 327 -24.06 -10.84 10.70
N GLN A 328 -24.17 -10.93 12.03
CA GLN A 328 -22.99 -10.89 12.89
C GLN A 328 -22.02 -12.04 12.59
N LEU A 329 -22.55 -13.22 12.22
CA LEU A 329 -21.74 -14.39 11.87
C LEU A 329 -20.97 -14.16 10.56
N LEU A 330 -21.63 -13.62 9.53
CA LEU A 330 -20.96 -13.28 8.27
C LEU A 330 -19.85 -12.24 8.49
N TRP A 331 -20.12 -11.20 9.28
CA TRP A 331 -19.10 -10.22 9.64
C TRP A 331 -17.92 -10.81 10.41
N ASP A 332 -18.15 -11.68 11.39
CA ASP A 332 -17.07 -12.32 12.17
C ASP A 332 -16.24 -13.24 11.27
N PHE A 333 -16.88 -14.02 10.40
CA PHE A 333 -16.21 -14.87 9.42
C PHE A 333 -15.37 -14.05 8.42
N MET A 334 -15.94 -13.00 7.81
CA MET A 334 -15.20 -12.14 6.87
C MET A 334 -13.98 -11.48 7.51
N ARG A 335 -14.06 -11.02 8.77
CA ARG A 335 -12.91 -10.45 9.50
C ARG A 335 -11.78 -11.44 9.73
N ARG A 336 -12.08 -12.73 9.80
CA ARG A 336 -11.08 -13.81 9.92
C ARG A 336 -10.48 -14.21 8.58
N CYS A 337 -11.26 -14.06 7.51
CA CYS A 337 -10.83 -14.35 6.14
C CYS A 337 -9.97 -13.25 5.52
N TYR A 338 -10.17 -11.98 5.91
CA TYR A 338 -9.61 -10.81 5.21
C TYR A 338 -8.66 -9.96 6.04
N PRO A 339 -7.64 -9.34 5.39
CA PRO A 339 -7.25 -9.58 3.99
C PRO A 339 -6.62 -10.97 3.81
N GLY A 340 -6.74 -11.58 2.62
CA GLY A 340 -6.12 -12.89 2.36
C GLY A 340 -6.78 -13.73 1.29
N GLY A 341 -6.35 -15.00 1.22
CA GLY A 341 -6.60 -16.04 0.22
C GLY A 341 -8.05 -16.47 -0.05
N ILE A 342 -9.04 -15.97 0.68
CA ILE A 342 -10.46 -16.37 0.58
C ILE A 342 -11.33 -15.34 -0.18
N SER A 343 -12.32 -15.77 -0.95
CA SER A 343 -13.30 -14.94 -1.67
C SER A 343 -14.71 -15.34 -1.22
N CYS A 344 -15.49 -14.42 -0.66
CA CYS A 344 -16.80 -14.71 -0.08
C CYS A 344 -17.91 -14.30 -1.04
N VAL A 345 -18.78 -15.24 -1.42
CA VAL A 345 -20.00 -14.98 -2.19
C VAL A 345 -21.13 -14.67 -1.22
N VAL A 346 -21.68 -13.47 -1.34
CA VAL A 346 -22.70 -12.90 -0.46
C VAL A 346 -23.90 -12.38 -1.26
N PRO A 347 -25.07 -12.17 -0.63
CA PRO A 347 -26.22 -11.59 -1.32
C PRO A 347 -25.93 -10.16 -1.80
N LYS A 348 -26.44 -9.81 -2.98
CA LYS A 348 -26.48 -8.41 -3.43
C LYS A 348 -27.51 -7.61 -2.63
N GLY A 349 -27.32 -6.30 -2.58
CA GLY A 349 -28.29 -5.37 -2.00
C GLY A 349 -27.93 -3.92 -2.26
N ASP A 350 -28.73 -3.01 -1.73
CA ASP A 350 -28.60 -1.56 -1.95
C ASP A 350 -27.29 -0.97 -1.42
N TRP A 351 -26.58 -1.70 -0.53
CA TRP A 351 -25.25 -1.36 -0.07
C TRP A 351 -24.23 -1.22 -1.21
N LEU A 352 -24.43 -1.89 -2.36
CA LEU A 352 -23.60 -1.71 -3.55
C LEU A 352 -23.69 -0.27 -4.09
N GLN A 353 -24.85 0.38 -3.97
CA GLN A 353 -25.03 1.79 -4.34
C GLN A 353 -24.33 2.72 -3.36
N LYS A 354 -24.42 2.44 -2.06
CA LYS A 354 -23.69 3.18 -1.01
C LYS A 354 -22.16 3.08 -1.19
N LEU A 355 -21.70 1.96 -1.72
CA LEU A 355 -20.30 1.72 -2.09
C LEU A 355 -19.87 2.44 -3.39
N GLY A 356 -20.80 3.11 -4.08
CA GLY A 356 -20.54 3.93 -5.27
C GLY A 356 -20.44 3.16 -6.59
N LEU A 357 -21.04 1.97 -6.68
CA LEU A 357 -20.98 1.15 -7.90
C LEU A 357 -21.96 1.59 -8.99
N GLY A 358 -23.04 2.29 -8.65
CA GLY A 358 -24.04 2.71 -9.63
C GLY A 358 -24.59 1.53 -10.46
N GLU A 359 -24.67 1.72 -11.77
CA GLU A 359 -25.10 0.70 -12.73
C GLU A 359 -24.10 -0.46 -12.85
N ALA A 360 -22.83 -0.26 -12.49
CA ALA A 360 -21.78 -1.26 -12.62
C ALA A 360 -22.03 -2.48 -11.71
N ALA A 361 -22.87 -2.33 -10.67
CA ALA A 361 -23.35 -3.42 -9.84
C ALA A 361 -24.06 -4.53 -10.63
N MET A 362 -24.64 -4.23 -11.79
CA MET A 362 -25.29 -5.21 -12.67
C MET A 362 -24.29 -6.03 -13.47
N CYS A 363 -23.08 -5.53 -13.69
CA CYS A 363 -22.00 -6.19 -14.43
C CYS A 363 -21.13 -7.12 -13.56
N LEU A 364 -21.38 -7.15 -12.24
CA LEU A 364 -20.61 -7.91 -11.24
C LEU A 364 -21.43 -9.06 -10.67
N GLY A 365 -20.77 -10.16 -10.29
CA GLY A 365 -21.47 -11.30 -9.69
C GLY A 365 -22.54 -11.91 -10.59
N ASN A 366 -23.49 -12.61 -9.97
CA ASN A 366 -24.68 -13.15 -10.61
C ASN A 366 -25.89 -12.22 -10.35
N LYS A 367 -27.09 -12.65 -10.74
CA LYS A 367 -28.33 -11.91 -10.50
C LYS A 367 -28.50 -11.52 -9.02
N ASP A 368 -28.38 -12.47 -8.11
CA ASP A 368 -28.73 -12.28 -6.70
C ASP A 368 -27.52 -12.27 -5.74
N SER A 369 -26.31 -12.58 -6.24
CA SER A 369 -25.11 -12.75 -5.41
C SER A 369 -23.89 -12.07 -6.01
N ILE A 370 -22.96 -11.63 -5.16
CA ILE A 370 -21.69 -11.03 -5.55
C ILE A 370 -20.54 -11.65 -4.76
N CYS A 371 -19.40 -11.83 -5.43
CA CYS A 371 -18.19 -12.32 -4.79
C CYS A 371 -17.35 -11.12 -4.33
N ILE A 372 -17.02 -11.04 -3.04
CA ILE A 372 -16.15 -10.00 -2.45
C ILE A 372 -14.75 -10.58 -2.25
N ARG A 373 -13.75 -9.74 -2.48
CA ARG A 373 -12.34 -10.05 -2.24
C ARG A 373 -11.61 -8.85 -1.64
N VAL A 374 -10.83 -9.10 -0.59
CA VAL A 374 -9.82 -8.17 -0.05
C VAL A 374 -8.47 -8.88 -0.05
N PRO A 375 -7.66 -8.75 -1.12
CA PRO A 375 -6.36 -9.41 -1.24
C PRO A 375 -5.35 -8.93 -0.19
N ASP A 376 -4.52 -9.81 0.34
CA ASP A 376 -3.36 -9.42 1.18
C ASP A 376 -2.15 -8.96 0.35
N CYS A 377 -2.37 -7.97 -0.52
CA CYS A 377 -1.39 -7.42 -1.45
C CYS A 377 -1.33 -5.89 -1.30
N GLY A 378 -0.20 -5.38 -0.78
CA GLY A 378 -0.02 -3.96 -0.49
C GLY A 378 -0.17 -3.05 -1.71
N ALA A 379 0.41 -3.43 -2.85
CA ALA A 379 0.33 -2.68 -4.10
C ALA A 379 -1.12 -2.52 -4.59
N LEU A 380 -1.88 -3.63 -4.65
CA LEU A 380 -3.28 -3.61 -5.05
C LEU A 380 -4.16 -2.87 -4.03
N ALA A 381 -3.95 -3.09 -2.74
CA ALA A 381 -4.71 -2.40 -1.70
C ALA A 381 -4.54 -0.86 -1.81
N TYR A 382 -3.33 -0.38 -2.09
CA TYR A 382 -3.10 1.05 -2.30
C TYR A 382 -3.77 1.59 -3.56
N ILE A 383 -3.65 0.88 -4.71
CA ILE A 383 -4.34 1.25 -5.95
C ILE A 383 -5.85 1.38 -5.72
N VAL A 384 -6.47 0.39 -5.07
CA VAL A 384 -7.92 0.37 -4.81
C VAL A 384 -8.33 1.45 -3.81
N SER A 385 -7.47 1.78 -2.84
CA SER A 385 -7.75 2.89 -1.90
C SER A 385 -7.84 4.26 -2.60
N LEU A 386 -7.14 4.44 -3.72
CA LEU A 386 -7.18 5.65 -4.54
C LEU A 386 -8.29 5.61 -5.60
N ALA A 387 -8.41 4.48 -6.30
CA ALA A 387 -9.36 4.33 -7.42
C ALA A 387 -10.81 4.12 -6.97
N GLY A 388 -11.03 3.63 -5.75
CA GLY A 388 -12.30 3.07 -5.29
C GLY A 388 -12.42 1.58 -5.65
N PRO A 389 -13.59 0.94 -5.42
CA PRO A 389 -13.80 -0.48 -5.69
C PRO A 389 -13.48 -0.85 -7.14
N VAL A 390 -12.87 -2.01 -7.35
CA VAL A 390 -12.50 -2.51 -8.68
C VAL A 390 -13.00 -3.91 -8.92
N ALA A 391 -13.33 -4.21 -10.17
CA ALA A 391 -13.70 -5.53 -10.66
C ALA A 391 -12.42 -6.30 -10.97
N VAL A 392 -12.25 -7.52 -10.43
CA VAL A 392 -11.04 -8.32 -10.62
C VAL A 392 -11.32 -9.73 -11.14
N THR A 393 -10.44 -10.19 -12.02
CA THR A 393 -10.40 -11.55 -12.54
C THR A 393 -8.95 -11.94 -12.82
N SER A 394 -8.61 -13.22 -12.87
CA SER A 394 -7.23 -13.65 -13.14
C SER A 394 -6.70 -13.12 -14.47
N ALA A 395 -5.39 -12.84 -14.53
CA ALA A 395 -4.72 -12.16 -15.65
C ALA A 395 -4.25 -13.08 -16.77
N ASN A 396 -5.09 -14.04 -17.14
CA ASN A 396 -4.88 -14.99 -18.23
C ASN A 396 -6.01 -14.91 -19.25
N ILE A 397 -5.77 -15.37 -20.48
CA ILE A 397 -6.84 -15.61 -21.45
C ILE A 397 -7.81 -16.64 -20.85
N SER A 398 -9.13 -16.46 -21.04
CA SER A 398 -10.13 -17.36 -20.46
C SER A 398 -9.87 -18.83 -20.82
N GLY A 399 -9.60 -19.66 -19.81
CA GLY A 399 -9.31 -21.09 -19.96
C GLY A 399 -7.82 -21.45 -20.09
N GLY A 400 -6.92 -20.46 -20.15
CA GLY A 400 -5.47 -20.68 -20.08
C GLY A 400 -4.95 -20.81 -18.65
N ASP A 401 -3.64 -21.02 -18.51
CA ASP A 401 -2.98 -21.15 -17.20
C ASP A 401 -3.00 -19.84 -16.41
N ASP A 402 -3.04 -19.91 -15.09
CA ASP A 402 -2.98 -18.73 -14.24
C ASP A 402 -1.60 -18.05 -14.31
N SER A 403 -1.60 -16.71 -14.31
CA SER A 403 -0.37 -15.93 -14.41
C SER A 403 0.23 -15.68 -13.04
N ILE A 404 1.40 -16.26 -12.79
CA ILE A 404 2.14 -16.12 -11.52
C ILE A 404 3.27 -15.08 -11.58
N HIS A 405 3.49 -14.46 -12.75
CA HIS A 405 4.48 -13.39 -12.91
C HIS A 405 3.95 -12.35 -13.90
N HIS A 406 4.31 -11.08 -13.73
CA HIS A 406 3.85 -9.98 -14.59
C HIS A 406 4.22 -10.20 -16.07
N THR A 407 5.36 -10.83 -16.36
CA THR A 407 5.76 -11.16 -17.74
C THR A 407 4.77 -12.10 -18.42
N MET A 408 4.20 -13.09 -17.72
CA MET A 408 3.19 -13.99 -18.29
C MET A 408 1.94 -13.23 -18.75
N VAL A 409 1.56 -12.18 -18.01
CA VAL A 409 0.43 -11.30 -18.37
C VAL A 409 0.81 -10.44 -19.58
N VAL A 410 2.02 -9.88 -19.60
CA VAL A 410 2.49 -9.05 -20.71
C VAL A 410 2.55 -9.86 -22.02
N ASP A 411 3.08 -11.08 -21.96
CA ASP A 411 3.25 -11.97 -23.11
C ASP A 411 1.90 -12.37 -23.74
N THR A 412 0.84 -12.49 -22.93
CA THR A 412 -0.47 -12.97 -23.39
C THR A 412 -1.50 -11.85 -23.62
N LEU A 413 -1.52 -10.85 -22.74
CA LEU A 413 -2.55 -9.81 -22.67
C LEU A 413 -1.98 -8.38 -22.72
N GLY A 414 -0.66 -8.20 -22.73
CA GLY A 414 0.00 -6.87 -22.67
C GLY A 414 -0.48 -5.90 -23.75
N HIS A 415 -0.80 -6.41 -24.94
CA HIS A 415 -1.32 -5.62 -26.06
C HIS A 415 -2.80 -5.21 -25.93
N LYS A 416 -3.51 -5.72 -24.92
CA LYS A 416 -4.95 -5.46 -24.66
C LYS A 416 -5.21 -4.62 -23.41
N ILE A 417 -4.19 -4.39 -22.58
CA ILE A 417 -4.27 -3.65 -21.32
C ILE A 417 -3.51 -2.33 -21.40
N ASP A 418 -3.85 -1.36 -20.54
CA ASP A 418 -3.29 0.01 -20.60
C ASP A 418 -2.03 0.19 -19.74
N ALA A 419 -1.80 -0.74 -18.80
CA ALA A 419 -0.58 -0.84 -18.02
C ALA A 419 -0.49 -2.20 -17.33
N MET A 420 0.72 -2.58 -16.93
CA MET A 420 1.00 -3.74 -16.10
C MET A 420 1.80 -3.31 -14.87
N ILE A 421 1.31 -3.61 -13.66
CA ILE A 421 2.10 -3.48 -12.44
C ILE A 421 3.08 -4.65 -12.32
N CYS A 422 4.36 -4.37 -12.19
CA CYS A 422 5.42 -5.38 -12.03
C CYS A 422 5.75 -5.54 -10.54
N ASP A 423 5.48 -6.73 -9.99
CA ASP A 423 5.68 -7.08 -8.58
C ASP A 423 6.39 -8.43 -8.40
N GLY A 424 7.13 -8.88 -9.41
CA GLY A 424 7.83 -10.18 -9.40
C GLY A 424 6.89 -11.39 -9.39
N GLU A 425 7.32 -12.47 -8.73
CA GLU A 425 6.57 -13.72 -8.59
C GLU A 425 5.42 -13.58 -7.60
N SER A 426 4.32 -14.24 -7.93
CA SER A 426 3.15 -14.39 -7.09
C SER A 426 3.47 -15.23 -5.85
N LYS A 427 2.89 -14.85 -4.71
CA LYS A 427 3.07 -15.59 -3.44
C LYS A 427 2.43 -16.98 -3.45
N GLN A 428 1.44 -17.19 -4.32
CA GLN A 428 0.76 -18.47 -4.51
C GLN A 428 0.69 -18.81 -5.99
N ILE A 429 0.64 -20.10 -6.29
CA ILE A 429 0.49 -20.60 -7.66
C ILE A 429 -0.99 -20.88 -8.03
N ALA A 430 -1.87 -20.90 -7.04
CA ALA A 430 -3.29 -21.16 -7.20
C ALA A 430 -4.12 -19.91 -6.87
N PRO A 431 -5.29 -19.73 -7.50
CA PRO A 431 -6.17 -18.59 -7.24
C PRO A 431 -6.86 -18.72 -5.87
N SER A 432 -7.67 -17.72 -5.49
CA SER A 432 -8.39 -17.73 -4.21
C SER A 432 -9.37 -18.89 -4.02
N THR A 433 -9.58 -19.31 -2.77
CA THR A 433 -10.67 -20.22 -2.41
C THR A 433 -11.99 -19.46 -2.40
N VAL A 434 -13.03 -19.97 -3.08
CA VAL A 434 -14.32 -19.27 -3.25
C VAL A 434 -15.38 -19.95 -2.41
N VAL A 435 -15.83 -19.24 -1.37
CA VAL A 435 -16.78 -19.72 -0.36
C VAL A 435 -18.15 -19.14 -0.65
N ASN A 436 -19.16 -19.99 -0.66
CA ASN A 436 -20.56 -19.62 -0.73
C ASN A 436 -21.11 -19.35 0.68
N CYS A 437 -21.37 -18.09 0.98
CA CYS A 437 -21.87 -17.64 2.29
C CYS A 437 -23.38 -17.34 2.28
N LEU A 438 -24.12 -17.70 1.22
CA LEU A 438 -25.55 -17.37 1.10
C LEU A 438 -26.44 -18.01 2.18
N LYS A 439 -25.97 -19.11 2.79
CA LYS A 439 -26.67 -19.84 3.87
C LYS A 439 -25.93 -19.79 5.21
N ILE A 440 -25.03 -18.83 5.38
CA ILE A 440 -24.18 -18.77 6.57
C ILE A 440 -24.98 -18.61 7.87
N ASP A 441 -26.14 -17.97 7.80
CA ASP A 441 -27.06 -17.77 8.94
C ASP A 441 -27.81 -19.04 9.34
N GLU A 442 -27.92 -20.02 8.44
CA GLU A 442 -28.36 -21.38 8.74
C GLU A 442 -27.23 -22.19 9.40
N GLY A 443 -26.06 -21.60 9.60
CA GLY A 443 -24.87 -22.25 10.13
C GLY A 443 -24.12 -23.11 9.11
N ILE A 444 -24.32 -22.84 7.81
CA ILE A 444 -23.81 -23.63 6.67
C ILE A 444 -23.00 -22.73 5.72
N ILE A 445 -21.79 -23.17 5.37
CA ILE A 445 -21.05 -22.67 4.21
C ILE A 445 -20.88 -23.79 3.18
N SER A 446 -20.70 -23.44 1.91
CA SER A 446 -20.32 -24.39 0.86
C SER A 446 -19.26 -23.77 -0.05
N TYR A 447 -18.74 -24.50 -1.04
CA TYR A 447 -17.59 -24.09 -1.83
C TYR A 447 -17.90 -24.10 -3.32
N TYR A 448 -17.56 -23.03 -4.02
CA TYR A 448 -17.57 -22.99 -5.49
C TYR A 448 -16.23 -23.42 -6.09
N ARG A 449 -15.14 -23.24 -5.33
CA ARG A 449 -13.78 -23.61 -5.73
C ARG A 449 -12.87 -23.69 -4.52
N GLU A 450 -12.11 -24.77 -4.41
CA GLU A 450 -10.90 -24.82 -3.60
C GLU A 450 -9.73 -24.16 -4.36
N GLY A 451 -9.02 -23.25 -3.70
CA GLY A 451 -7.88 -22.52 -4.26
C GLY A 451 -6.66 -22.63 -3.35
N CYS A 452 -5.87 -21.56 -3.24
CA CYS A 452 -4.67 -21.51 -2.40
C CYS A 452 -4.92 -21.68 -0.89
N THR A 453 -6.17 -21.54 -0.41
CA THR A 453 -6.52 -21.75 0.99
C THR A 453 -7.27 -23.08 1.14
N PRO A 454 -6.68 -24.09 1.81
CA PRO A 454 -7.33 -25.39 1.98
C PRO A 454 -8.69 -25.29 2.66
N LEU A 455 -9.63 -26.14 2.25
CA LEU A 455 -11.01 -26.10 2.79
C LEU A 455 -11.06 -26.34 4.30
N GLU A 456 -10.19 -27.19 4.85
CA GLU A 456 -10.18 -27.47 6.30
C GLU A 456 -9.83 -26.22 7.11
N TYR A 457 -8.94 -25.37 6.57
CA TYR A 457 -8.61 -24.10 7.21
C TYR A 457 -9.79 -23.13 7.16
N VAL A 458 -10.52 -23.08 6.04
CA VAL A 458 -11.72 -22.24 5.93
C VAL A 458 -12.81 -22.70 6.90
N ASP A 459 -13.03 -24.02 7.02
CA ASP A 459 -13.97 -24.60 7.97
C ASP A 459 -13.60 -24.26 9.42
N ALA A 460 -12.31 -24.30 9.76
CA ALA A 460 -11.82 -23.89 11.08
C ALA A 460 -12.13 -22.40 11.38
N LEU A 461 -11.89 -21.50 10.42
CA LEU A 461 -12.25 -20.07 10.58
C LEU A 461 -13.76 -19.87 10.77
N PHE A 462 -14.58 -20.67 10.09
CA PHE A 462 -16.03 -20.62 10.22
C PHE A 462 -16.51 -21.12 11.59
N LEU A 463 -15.94 -22.22 12.08
CA LEU A 463 -16.23 -22.75 13.43
C LEU A 463 -15.87 -21.73 14.51
N ASP A 464 -14.70 -21.12 14.43
CA ASP A 464 -14.28 -20.07 15.36
C ASP A 464 -15.23 -18.87 15.34
N ALA A 465 -15.72 -18.48 14.16
CA ALA A 465 -16.69 -17.41 14.02
C ALA A 465 -18.03 -17.74 14.71
N LYS A 466 -18.53 -18.98 14.54
CA LYS A 466 -19.73 -19.47 15.22
C LYS A 466 -19.56 -19.44 16.75
N GLU A 467 -18.42 -19.88 17.25
CA GLU A 467 -18.12 -19.86 18.68
C GLU A 467 -18.05 -18.43 19.24
N ALA A 468 -17.38 -17.51 18.53
CA ALA A 468 -17.27 -16.12 18.94
C ALA A 468 -18.64 -15.43 19.04
N VAL A 469 -19.53 -15.65 18.07
CA VAL A 469 -20.91 -15.12 18.10
C VAL A 469 -21.71 -15.75 19.24
N ARG A 470 -21.61 -17.07 19.45
CA ARG A 470 -22.27 -17.76 20.56
C ARG A 470 -21.86 -17.18 21.91
N ASN A 471 -20.57 -16.92 22.11
CA ASN A 471 -20.04 -16.38 23.36
C ASN A 471 -20.49 -14.92 23.59
N LYS A 472 -20.50 -14.09 22.54
CA LYS A 472 -21.03 -12.70 22.62
C LYS A 472 -22.51 -12.67 23.01
N ASN A 473 -23.31 -13.60 22.48
CA ASN A 473 -24.74 -13.71 22.81
C ASN A 473 -24.97 -14.18 24.26
N LYS A 474 -24.16 -15.11 24.76
CA LYS A 474 -24.21 -15.55 26.16
C LYS A 474 -23.83 -14.43 27.15
N GLY A 475 -22.81 -13.63 26.84
CA GLY A 475 -22.37 -12.51 27.68
C GLY A 475 -23.28 -11.28 27.67
N ARG A 476 -24.29 -11.22 26.78
CA ARG A 476 -25.35 -10.19 26.76
C ARG A 476 -26.59 -10.58 27.57
N LEU A 477 -26.71 -11.87 27.92
CA LEU A 477 -27.83 -12.46 28.66
C LEU A 477 -27.50 -12.69 30.14
N ALA A 478 -26.23 -12.51 30.52
CA ALA A 478 -25.73 -12.45 31.89
C ALA A 478 -25.49 -10.99 32.27
#